data_AF-A0A318CE56-F1
#
_entry.id   AF-A0A318CE56-F1
#
_cell.length_a   1.000
_cell.length_b   1.000
_cell.length_c   1.000
_cell.angle_alpha   90.00
_cell.angle_beta   90.00
_cell.angle_gamma   90.00
#
_symmetry.space_group_name_H-M   'P 1'
#
loop_
_entity.id
_entity.type
_entity.pdbx_description
1 polymer ?
#
loop_
_entity_poly.entity_id
_entity_poly.type
_entity_poly.pdbx_seq_one_letter_code
_entity_poly.pdbx_strand_id
1 'polypeptide(L)'
;MKKRAALAMASLLLIALLLLQACDRSRLVTTVTSVIDGDSVTVKALNGTVRLIGIDAPETRSGSKPAGQFADEAKDYLEMITRESGKVTLELHGKDTYGRHLAYLFDSEGTLINSDIVRQGLARPLTYEDTSHYSSEIKNAYREAFRSRRGIFTFYDQSPVFDASVVRGNLYSYQSGGFLGRVIWVEFEVTSVNGLTLVGDDIVVRIRSEEASLFALDQADLQVLYRKRIRVYGEVWQDTSGKALMLIRDPGIEIIGVAQLAKTLPLLPLEAF
;
A
#
# COMPACT_ATOMS: atom_id res chain seq x y z
N MET A 1 -50.39 -4.29 31.15
CA MET A 1 -50.30 -3.85 29.74
C MET A 1 -49.42 -2.60 29.54
N LYS A 2 -49.64 -1.50 30.28
CA LYS A 2 -48.88 -0.23 30.13
C LYS A 2 -47.34 -0.34 30.25
N LYS A 3 -46.81 -1.14 31.19
CA LYS A 3 -45.35 -1.32 31.37
C LYS A 3 -44.67 -2.06 30.20
N ARG A 4 -45.37 -3.00 29.54
CA ARG A 4 -44.84 -3.74 28.37
C ARG A 4 -44.79 -2.85 27.12
N ALA A 5 -45.79 -1.97 26.96
CA ALA A 5 -45.81 -0.98 25.87
C ALA A 5 -44.69 0.08 26.05
N ALA A 6 -44.43 0.54 27.27
CA ALA A 6 -43.35 1.47 27.57
C ALA A 6 -41.95 0.85 27.32
N LEU A 7 -41.76 -0.43 27.68
CA LEU A 7 -40.50 -1.13 27.43
C LEU A 7 -40.24 -1.33 25.93
N ALA A 8 -41.26 -1.73 25.16
CA ALA A 8 -41.15 -1.89 23.71
C ALA A 8 -40.84 -0.56 23.00
N MET A 9 -41.42 0.55 23.46
CA MET A 9 -41.18 1.89 22.92
C MET A 9 -39.76 2.38 23.23
N ALA A 10 -39.25 2.11 24.44
CA ALA A 10 -37.87 2.42 24.81
C ALA A 10 -36.85 1.60 24.00
N SER A 11 -37.14 0.32 23.72
CA SER A 11 -36.30 -0.52 22.86
C SER A 11 -36.30 -0.06 21.40
N LEU A 12 -37.45 0.37 20.87
CA LEU A 12 -37.54 0.96 19.52
C LEU A 12 -36.80 2.29 19.42
N LEU A 13 -36.86 3.14 20.45
CA LEU A 13 -36.07 4.37 20.52
C LEU A 13 -34.56 4.10 20.62
N LEU A 14 -34.15 3.08 21.39
CA LEU A 14 -32.74 2.68 21.50
C LEU A 14 -32.22 2.08 20.19
N ILE A 15 -33.03 1.26 19.50
CA ILE A 15 -32.71 0.73 18.17
C ILE A 15 -32.65 1.87 17.15
N ALA A 16 -33.59 2.83 17.17
CA ALA A 16 -33.55 4.00 16.30
C ALA A 16 -32.31 4.89 16.57
N LEU A 17 -31.92 5.05 17.84
CA LEU A 17 -30.73 5.78 18.24
C LEU A 17 -29.43 5.05 17.84
N LEU A 18 -29.41 3.72 17.90
CA LEU A 18 -28.32 2.88 17.41
C LEU A 18 -28.25 2.85 15.87
N LEU A 19 -29.38 2.92 15.18
CA LEU A 19 -29.46 3.06 13.72
C LEU A 19 -29.06 4.47 13.25
N LEU A 20 -29.28 5.51 14.05
CA LEU A 20 -28.78 6.88 13.82
C LEU A 20 -27.27 7.03 14.05
N GLN A 21 -26.63 6.04 14.69
CA GLN A 21 -25.17 5.92 14.74
C GLN A 21 -24.59 5.08 13.58
N ALA A 22 -25.41 4.74 12.57
CA ALA A 22 -24.87 4.36 11.28
C ALA A 22 -23.97 5.51 10.81
N CYS A 23 -22.67 5.25 10.83
CA CYS A 23 -21.59 6.18 10.55
C CYS A 23 -21.96 7.07 9.37
N ASP A 24 -22.39 8.31 9.64
CA ASP A 24 -22.69 9.29 8.61
C ASP A 24 -21.35 9.76 8.06
N ARG A 25 -20.81 8.96 7.14
CA ARG A 25 -19.57 9.26 6.42
C ARG A 25 -19.88 10.49 5.59
N SER A 26 -19.45 11.64 6.10
CA SER A 26 -19.72 12.91 5.44
C SER A 26 -19.07 12.90 4.06
N ARG A 27 -19.92 12.88 3.03
CA ARG A 27 -19.48 13.02 1.64
C ARG A 27 -19.50 14.48 1.23
N LEU A 28 -18.41 14.93 0.63
CA LEU A 28 -18.22 16.32 0.23
C LEU A 28 -17.78 16.38 -1.23
N VAL A 29 -18.60 17.00 -2.08
CA VAL A 29 -18.24 17.28 -3.46
C VAL A 29 -17.37 18.54 -3.51
N THR A 30 -16.22 18.47 -4.17
CA THR A 30 -15.26 19.57 -4.24
C THR A 30 -14.43 19.50 -5.53
N THR A 31 -13.48 20.42 -5.67
CA THR A 31 -12.49 20.44 -6.75
C THR A 31 -11.11 20.37 -6.14
N VAL A 32 -10.24 19.54 -6.72
CA VAL A 32 -8.82 19.48 -6.36
C VAL A 32 -8.14 20.75 -6.83
N THR A 33 -7.45 21.43 -5.93
CA THR A 33 -6.73 22.68 -6.21
C THR A 33 -5.24 22.47 -6.47
N SER A 34 -4.65 21.46 -5.85
CA SER A 34 -3.28 21.02 -6.15
C SER A 34 -3.07 19.58 -5.71
N VAL A 35 -2.10 18.91 -6.34
CA VAL A 35 -1.60 17.60 -5.95
C VAL A 35 -0.19 17.76 -5.39
N ILE A 36 0.05 17.18 -4.21
CA ILE A 36 1.32 17.29 -3.49
C ILE A 36 2.25 16.15 -3.92
N ASP A 37 1.73 14.92 -3.87
CA ASP A 37 2.37 13.66 -4.25
C ASP A 37 1.27 12.66 -4.71
N GLY A 38 1.63 11.40 -4.95
CA GLY A 38 0.72 10.38 -5.48
C GLY A 38 -0.42 9.95 -4.55
N ASP A 39 -0.53 10.48 -3.33
CA ASP A 39 -1.61 10.15 -2.40
C ASP A 39 -2.09 11.33 -1.53
N SER A 40 -1.66 12.56 -1.84
CA SER A 40 -2.01 13.75 -1.09
C SER A 40 -2.42 14.91 -2.00
N VAL A 41 -3.58 15.51 -1.71
CA VAL A 41 -4.15 16.63 -2.49
C VAL A 41 -4.59 17.78 -1.59
N THR A 42 -4.74 18.97 -2.15
CA THR A 42 -5.53 20.05 -1.54
C THR A 42 -6.83 20.23 -2.32
N VAL A 43 -7.90 20.63 -1.63
CA VAL A 43 -9.23 20.80 -2.23
C VAL A 43 -9.83 22.15 -1.85
N LYS A 44 -10.70 22.67 -2.70
CA LYS A 44 -11.32 23.99 -2.49
C LYS A 44 -12.20 24.05 -1.24
N ALA A 45 -12.88 22.95 -0.90
CA ALA A 45 -13.89 22.94 0.18
C ALA A 45 -13.31 22.74 1.59
N LEU A 46 -12.01 22.44 1.71
CA LEU A 46 -11.36 22.19 2.99
C LEU A 46 -10.11 23.07 3.11
N ASN A 47 -9.88 23.62 4.30
CA ASN A 47 -8.64 24.32 4.59
C ASN A 47 -7.60 23.30 5.07
N GLY A 48 -6.79 22.77 4.14
CA GLY A 48 -5.69 21.85 4.44
C GLY A 48 -5.52 20.73 3.41
N THR A 49 -4.59 19.84 3.71
CA THR A 49 -4.27 18.66 2.89
C THR A 49 -5.23 17.51 3.18
N VAL A 50 -5.60 16.77 2.14
CA VAL A 50 -6.30 15.49 2.18
C VAL A 50 -5.30 14.38 1.86
N ARG A 51 -5.17 13.39 2.74
CA ARG A 51 -4.41 12.15 2.53
C ARG A 51 -5.37 11.04 2.10
N LEU A 52 -5.09 10.43 0.96
CA LEU A 52 -5.85 9.33 0.41
C LEU A 52 -5.61 8.06 1.22
N ILE A 53 -6.59 7.66 2.05
CA ILE A 53 -6.44 6.46 2.89
C ILE A 53 -6.55 5.16 2.10
N GLY A 54 -6.06 4.06 2.70
CA GLY A 54 -6.03 2.75 2.06
C GLY A 54 -4.86 2.55 1.09
N ILE A 55 -4.11 3.60 0.76
CA ILE A 55 -2.98 3.55 -0.19
C ILE A 55 -1.75 4.33 0.32
N ASP A 56 -0.57 3.96 -0.16
CA ASP A 56 0.71 4.65 0.07
C ASP A 56 1.46 4.74 -1.25
N ALA A 57 1.62 5.97 -1.76
CA ALA A 57 2.35 6.27 -2.97
C ALA A 57 3.82 6.60 -2.66
N PRO A 58 4.74 6.43 -3.62
CA PRO A 58 6.13 6.86 -3.46
C PRO A 58 6.22 8.39 -3.27
N GLU A 59 7.10 8.83 -2.37
CA GLU A 59 7.29 10.26 -2.07
C GLU A 59 8.08 10.95 -3.20
N THR A 60 7.64 12.12 -3.66
CA THR A 60 8.29 12.87 -4.76
C THR A 60 9.59 13.55 -4.35
N ARG A 61 9.76 13.84 -3.07
CA ARG A 61 10.95 14.51 -2.53
C ARG A 61 11.49 13.75 -1.34
N SER A 62 12.81 13.77 -1.22
CA SER A 62 13.48 13.21 -0.05
C SER A 62 13.25 14.13 1.14
N GLY A 63 12.68 13.55 2.21
CA GLY A 63 12.45 14.18 3.50
C GLY A 63 12.88 13.23 4.61
N SER A 64 11.97 12.90 5.52
CA SER A 64 12.17 11.78 6.47
C SER A 64 12.18 10.41 5.79
N LYS A 65 11.65 10.32 4.57
CA LYS A 65 11.69 9.15 3.68
C LYS A 65 12.48 9.49 2.42
N PRO A 66 13.12 8.51 1.77
CA PRO A 66 13.70 8.73 0.45
C PRO A 66 12.62 9.06 -0.57
N ALA A 67 13.00 9.82 -1.60
CA ALA A 67 12.19 9.86 -2.82
C ALA A 67 12.08 8.42 -3.37
N GLY A 68 10.89 8.03 -3.78
CA GLY A 68 10.66 6.69 -4.32
C GLY A 68 10.64 6.67 -5.84
N GLN A 69 10.97 5.51 -6.42
CA GLN A 69 10.76 5.25 -7.83
C GLN A 69 9.26 5.31 -8.16
N PHE A 70 8.89 5.86 -9.32
CA PHE A 70 7.49 6.11 -9.74
C PHE A 70 6.74 7.21 -8.98
N ALA A 71 7.43 8.03 -8.16
CA ALA A 71 6.78 9.09 -7.39
C ALA A 71 6.19 10.21 -8.27
N ASP A 72 6.94 10.64 -9.28
CA ASP A 72 6.48 11.70 -10.20
C ASP A 72 5.33 11.18 -11.06
N GLU A 73 5.42 9.93 -11.54
CA GLU A 73 4.35 9.27 -12.29
C GLU A 73 3.06 9.12 -11.47
N ALA A 74 3.18 8.79 -10.18
CA ALA A 74 2.04 8.69 -9.27
C ALA A 74 1.36 10.05 -9.08
N LYS A 75 2.16 11.11 -8.90
CA LYS A 75 1.66 12.47 -8.80
C LYS A 75 0.99 12.92 -10.09
N ASP A 76 1.63 12.74 -11.23
CA ASP A 76 1.13 13.16 -12.54
C ASP A 76 -0.19 12.43 -12.89
N TYR A 77 -0.29 11.14 -12.54
CA TYR A 77 -1.53 10.39 -12.71
C TYR A 77 -2.67 10.94 -11.85
N LEU A 78 -2.39 11.28 -10.58
CA LEU A 78 -3.39 11.87 -9.69
C LEU A 78 -3.81 13.28 -10.16
N GLU A 79 -2.88 14.08 -10.68
CA GLU A 79 -3.19 15.38 -11.31
C GLU A 79 -4.08 15.21 -12.53
N MET A 80 -3.77 14.26 -13.40
CA MET A 80 -4.54 13.98 -14.61
C MET A 80 -5.97 13.56 -14.28
N ILE A 81 -6.15 12.50 -13.47
CA ILE A 81 -7.47 11.92 -13.21
C ILE A 81 -8.39 12.90 -12.45
N THR A 82 -7.83 13.70 -11.53
CA THR A 82 -8.62 14.70 -10.78
C THR A 82 -8.99 15.90 -11.64
N ARG A 83 -8.12 16.31 -12.58
CA ARG A 83 -8.44 17.34 -13.57
C ARG A 83 -9.52 16.88 -14.54
N GLU A 84 -9.44 15.64 -15.03
CA GLU A 84 -10.42 15.05 -15.94
C GLU A 84 -11.79 14.87 -15.28
N SER A 85 -11.81 14.49 -14.00
CA SER A 85 -13.04 14.41 -13.20
C SER A 85 -13.71 15.78 -13.03
N GLY A 86 -12.91 16.85 -12.95
CA GLY A 86 -13.35 18.23 -12.67
C GLY A 86 -13.86 18.44 -11.24
N LYS A 87 -14.91 17.72 -10.85
CA LYS A 87 -15.37 17.58 -9.46
C LYS A 87 -15.08 16.17 -8.97
N VAL A 88 -14.75 16.09 -7.68
CA VAL A 88 -14.48 14.85 -6.97
C VAL A 88 -15.37 14.78 -5.73
N THR A 89 -15.69 13.57 -5.30
CA THR A 89 -16.37 13.34 -4.03
C THR A 89 -15.37 12.81 -3.00
N LEU A 90 -15.28 13.49 -1.86
CA LEU A 90 -14.53 13.02 -0.70
C LEU A 90 -15.46 12.23 0.20
N GLU A 91 -15.08 11.02 0.58
CA GLU A 91 -15.65 10.34 1.74
C GLU A 91 -14.69 10.50 2.92
N LEU A 92 -15.03 11.34 3.90
CA LEU A 92 -14.13 11.75 4.98
C LEU A 92 -14.10 10.75 6.15
N HIS A 93 -12.91 10.57 6.72
CA HIS A 93 -12.61 9.64 7.82
C HIS A 93 -11.81 10.32 8.96
N GLY A 94 -12.09 11.60 9.20
CA GLY A 94 -11.42 12.37 10.26
C GLY A 94 -10.09 12.97 9.84
N LYS A 95 -9.12 13.03 10.77
CA LYS A 95 -7.80 13.62 10.58
C LYS A 95 -6.70 12.76 11.20
N ASP A 96 -5.52 12.78 10.60
CA ASP A 96 -4.32 12.18 11.21
C ASP A 96 -3.64 13.11 12.23
N THR A 97 -2.57 12.61 12.86
CA THR A 97 -1.76 13.35 13.85
C THR A 97 -1.05 14.57 13.28
N TYR A 98 -0.90 14.66 11.96
CA TYR A 98 -0.35 15.81 11.26
C TYR A 98 -1.44 16.85 10.88
N GLY A 99 -2.70 16.56 11.19
CA GLY A 99 -3.84 17.42 10.91
C GLY A 99 -4.37 17.33 9.48
N ARG A 100 -3.89 16.37 8.67
CA ARG A 100 -4.40 16.12 7.32
C ARG A 100 -5.77 15.47 7.40
N HIS A 101 -6.68 15.86 6.52
CA HIS A 101 -7.96 15.19 6.37
C HIS A 101 -7.73 13.80 5.77
N LEU A 102 -8.37 12.78 6.32
CA LEU A 102 -8.32 11.42 5.79
C LEU A 102 -9.53 11.18 4.89
N ALA A 103 -9.33 10.72 3.66
CA ALA A 103 -10.45 10.49 2.74
C ALA A 103 -10.22 9.41 1.70
N TYR A 104 -11.31 8.79 1.27
CA TYR A 104 -11.40 8.17 -0.06
C TYR A 104 -11.87 9.21 -1.07
N LEU A 105 -11.33 9.14 -2.27
CA LEU A 105 -11.62 10.07 -3.35
C LEU A 105 -12.33 9.35 -4.48
N PHE A 106 -13.44 9.90 -4.95
CA PHE A 106 -14.20 9.38 -6.08
C PHE A 106 -14.27 10.41 -7.20
N ASP A 107 -14.22 9.94 -8.45
CA ASP A 107 -14.42 10.76 -9.63
C ASP A 107 -15.90 11.17 -9.81
N SER A 108 -16.23 11.83 -10.94
CA SER A 108 -17.60 12.24 -11.24
C SER A 108 -18.57 11.07 -11.51
N GLU A 109 -18.04 9.91 -11.90
CA GLU A 109 -18.81 8.70 -12.21
C GLU A 109 -18.96 7.77 -10.99
N GLY A 110 -18.28 8.07 -9.89
CA GLY A 110 -18.28 7.29 -8.66
C GLY A 110 -17.19 6.22 -8.59
N THR A 111 -16.19 6.25 -9.49
CA THR A 111 -15.02 5.37 -9.44
C THR A 111 -14.09 5.77 -8.30
N LEU A 112 -13.60 4.79 -7.54
CA LEU A 112 -12.66 5.01 -6.46
C LEU A 112 -11.25 5.32 -7.00
N ILE A 113 -10.84 6.59 -6.97
CA ILE A 113 -9.54 7.05 -7.46
C ILE A 113 -8.39 6.37 -6.71
N ASN A 114 -8.54 6.11 -5.40
CA ASN A 114 -7.52 5.41 -4.61
C ASN A 114 -7.17 4.03 -5.21
N SER A 115 -8.19 3.26 -5.60
CA SER A 115 -8.07 1.95 -6.23
C SER A 115 -7.47 2.06 -7.63
N ASP A 116 -7.85 3.08 -8.39
CA ASP A 116 -7.29 3.35 -9.72
C ASP A 116 -5.79 3.66 -9.71
N ILE A 117 -5.29 4.46 -8.76
CA ILE A 117 -3.85 4.73 -8.63
C ILE A 117 -3.09 3.41 -8.37
N VAL A 118 -3.64 2.56 -7.49
CA VAL A 118 -3.06 1.25 -7.19
C VAL A 118 -3.14 0.31 -8.39
N ARG A 119 -4.22 0.37 -9.18
CA ARG A 119 -4.38 -0.39 -10.41
C ARG A 119 -3.31 -0.04 -11.42
N GLN A 120 -2.85 1.21 -11.48
CA GLN A 120 -1.70 1.62 -12.32
C GLN A 120 -0.34 1.22 -11.75
N GLY A 121 -0.28 0.58 -10.57
CA GLY A 121 0.98 0.23 -9.91
C GLY A 121 1.74 1.43 -9.36
N LEU A 122 1.03 2.55 -9.11
CA LEU A 122 1.61 3.83 -8.67
C LEU A 122 1.44 4.08 -7.18
N ALA A 123 0.72 3.19 -6.48
CA ALA A 123 0.66 3.13 -5.03
C ALA A 123 0.50 1.68 -4.58
N ARG A 124 0.81 1.43 -3.31
CA ARG A 124 0.57 0.13 -2.65
C ARG A 124 -0.61 0.20 -1.68
N PRO A 125 -1.25 -0.93 -1.36
CA PRO A 125 -2.23 -0.99 -0.27
C PRO A 125 -1.60 -0.60 1.08
N LEU A 126 -2.27 0.27 1.83
CA LEU A 126 -1.96 0.60 3.21
C LEU A 126 -3.27 0.67 4.01
N THR A 127 -3.70 -0.48 4.52
CA THR A 127 -5.02 -0.64 5.15
C THR A 127 -4.88 -1.00 6.62
N TYR A 128 -5.46 -0.17 7.48
CA TYR A 128 -5.67 -0.41 8.90
C TYR A 128 -7.13 -0.79 9.16
N GLU A 129 -7.47 -1.22 10.38
CA GLU A 129 -8.83 -1.66 10.74
C GLU A 129 -9.89 -0.60 10.40
N ASP A 130 -9.62 0.66 10.71
CA ASP A 130 -10.45 1.86 10.47
C ASP A 130 -10.45 2.34 9.00
N THR A 131 -9.52 1.87 8.18
CA THR A 131 -9.38 2.21 6.75
C THR A 131 -9.58 0.98 5.86
N SER A 132 -10.33 -0.01 6.34
CA SER A 132 -10.52 -1.30 5.64
C SER A 132 -11.66 -1.31 4.62
N HIS A 133 -12.46 -0.25 4.53
CA HIS A 133 -13.73 -0.22 3.78
C HIS A 133 -13.61 -0.63 2.31
N TYR A 134 -12.56 -0.18 1.62
CA TYR A 134 -12.28 -0.51 0.22
C TYR A 134 -11.05 -1.42 0.06
N SER A 135 -10.63 -2.08 1.14
CA SER A 135 -9.40 -2.88 1.17
C SER A 135 -9.40 -4.01 0.13
N SER A 136 -10.52 -4.71 -0.05
CA SER A 136 -10.63 -5.78 -1.05
C SER A 136 -10.44 -5.25 -2.48
N GLU A 137 -11.05 -4.11 -2.80
CA GLU A 137 -10.93 -3.48 -4.12
C GLU A 137 -9.49 -3.03 -4.38
N ILE A 138 -8.87 -2.35 -3.41
CA ILE A 138 -7.49 -1.88 -3.48
C ILE A 138 -6.49 -3.05 -3.60
N LYS A 139 -6.68 -4.14 -2.84
CA LYS A 139 -5.84 -5.34 -2.93
C LYS A 139 -5.98 -6.01 -4.30
N ASN A 140 -7.19 -6.06 -4.85
CA ASN A 140 -7.43 -6.61 -6.19
C ASN A 140 -6.77 -5.74 -7.27
N ALA A 141 -6.86 -4.41 -7.15
CA ALA A 141 -6.17 -3.47 -8.03
C ALA A 141 -4.64 -3.70 -8.02
N TYR A 142 -4.05 -3.96 -6.86
CA TYR A 142 -2.61 -4.23 -6.76
C TYR A 142 -2.21 -5.54 -7.45
N ARG A 143 -3.01 -6.61 -7.29
CA ARG A 143 -2.81 -7.88 -7.99
C ARG A 143 -2.92 -7.70 -9.50
N GLU A 144 -3.84 -6.85 -9.95
CA GLU A 144 -4.01 -6.51 -11.37
C GLU A 144 -2.80 -5.75 -11.91
N ALA A 145 -2.29 -4.76 -11.16
CA ALA A 145 -1.08 -4.02 -11.50
C ALA A 145 0.13 -4.94 -11.65
N PHE A 146 0.28 -5.91 -10.74
CA PHE A 146 1.32 -6.92 -10.80
C PHE A 146 1.22 -7.79 -12.05
N ARG A 147 0.03 -8.39 -12.30
CA ARG A 147 -0.23 -9.26 -13.46
C ARG A 147 -0.02 -8.53 -14.79
N SER A 148 -0.34 -7.24 -14.82
CA SER A 148 -0.25 -6.41 -16.01
C SER A 148 1.07 -5.65 -16.14
N ARG A 149 2.02 -5.86 -15.21
CA ARG A 149 3.33 -5.20 -15.17
C ARG A 149 3.24 -3.67 -15.25
N ARG A 150 2.36 -3.05 -14.45
CA ARG A 150 2.19 -1.59 -14.42
C ARG A 150 2.98 -0.94 -13.28
N GLY A 151 3.33 0.34 -13.47
CA GLY A 151 3.99 1.17 -12.47
C GLY A 151 5.27 0.50 -11.95
N ILE A 152 5.36 0.32 -10.63
CA ILE A 152 6.52 -0.31 -9.99
C ILE A 152 6.85 -1.73 -10.50
N PHE A 153 5.93 -2.39 -11.21
CA PHE A 153 6.14 -3.72 -11.79
C PHE A 153 6.60 -3.71 -13.25
N THR A 154 6.73 -2.53 -13.88
CA THR A 154 7.11 -2.40 -15.30
C THR A 154 8.42 -3.10 -15.62
N PHE A 155 9.38 -3.04 -14.70
CA PHE A 155 10.71 -3.63 -14.88
C PHE A 155 10.85 -5.01 -14.21
N TYR A 156 9.77 -5.59 -13.69
CA TYR A 156 9.84 -6.81 -12.87
C TYR A 156 10.57 -7.97 -13.57
N ASP A 157 10.22 -8.27 -14.82
CA ASP A 157 10.80 -9.40 -15.57
C ASP A 157 12.21 -9.10 -16.14
N GLN A 158 12.58 -7.82 -16.25
CA GLN A 158 13.82 -7.36 -16.91
C GLN A 158 14.87 -6.84 -15.91
N SER A 159 14.46 -6.55 -14.67
CA SER A 159 15.33 -5.96 -13.68
C SER A 159 16.45 -6.94 -13.34
N PRO A 160 17.72 -6.50 -13.35
CA PRO A 160 18.81 -7.31 -12.86
C PRO A 160 18.59 -7.68 -11.38
N VAL A 161 19.15 -8.82 -10.99
CA VAL A 161 19.20 -9.29 -9.61
C VAL A 161 20.52 -8.81 -9.00
N PHE A 162 20.44 -8.13 -7.86
CA PHE A 162 21.61 -7.63 -7.14
C PHE A 162 21.86 -8.44 -5.87
N ASP A 163 23.13 -8.72 -5.56
CA ASP A 163 23.49 -9.26 -4.25
C ASP A 163 23.30 -8.18 -3.16
N ALA A 164 22.79 -8.58 -2.00
CA ALA A 164 22.53 -7.67 -0.88
C ALA A 164 23.75 -6.85 -0.44
N SER A 165 24.97 -7.41 -0.54
CA SER A 165 26.20 -6.69 -0.20
C SER A 165 26.46 -5.49 -1.12
N VAL A 166 26.15 -5.64 -2.43
CA VAL A 166 26.25 -4.57 -3.43
C VAL A 166 25.23 -3.48 -3.12
N VAL A 167 24.01 -3.87 -2.76
CA VAL A 167 22.94 -2.91 -2.40
C VAL A 167 23.34 -2.11 -1.15
N ARG A 168 23.78 -2.78 -0.08
CA ARG A 168 24.22 -2.11 1.16
C ARG A 168 25.37 -1.14 0.91
N GLY A 169 26.31 -1.50 0.04
CA GLY A 169 27.43 -0.64 -0.33
C GLY A 169 27.04 0.66 -1.05
N ASN A 170 25.81 0.76 -1.57
CA ASN A 170 25.35 1.86 -2.43
C ASN A 170 23.99 2.44 -1.99
N LEU A 171 23.76 2.55 -0.67
CA LEU A 171 22.54 3.08 -0.05
C LEU A 171 22.48 4.62 -0.04
N TYR A 172 22.62 5.23 -1.21
CA TYR A 172 22.31 6.64 -1.44
C TYR A 172 21.15 6.78 -2.43
N SER A 173 20.65 8.00 -2.63
CA SER A 173 19.45 8.27 -3.43
C SER A 173 19.51 7.63 -4.82
N TYR A 174 18.41 7.00 -5.24
CA TYR A 174 18.30 6.44 -6.58
C TYR A 174 18.46 7.48 -7.69
N GLN A 175 18.05 8.73 -7.42
CA GLN A 175 18.17 9.86 -8.34
C GLN A 175 19.63 10.21 -8.62
N SER A 176 20.54 9.85 -7.70
CA SER A 176 22.00 10.00 -7.86
C SER A 176 22.69 8.71 -8.32
N GLY A 177 21.93 7.67 -8.68
CA GLY A 177 22.46 6.37 -9.12
C GLY A 177 22.59 5.31 -8.03
N GLY A 178 22.12 5.56 -6.80
CA GLY A 178 22.14 4.58 -5.71
C GLY A 178 20.91 3.68 -5.69
N PHE A 179 20.70 2.94 -4.61
CA PHE A 179 19.54 2.05 -4.46
C PHE A 179 18.41 2.58 -3.60
N LEU A 180 18.63 3.60 -2.77
CA LEU A 180 17.63 4.09 -1.83
C LEU A 180 16.39 4.63 -2.59
N GLY A 181 15.23 4.01 -2.37
CA GLY A 181 13.97 4.31 -3.07
C GLY A 181 13.70 3.50 -4.35
N ARG A 182 14.63 2.64 -4.79
CA ARG A 182 14.43 1.76 -5.97
C ARG A 182 13.60 0.54 -5.64
N VAL A 183 12.83 0.07 -6.62
CA VAL A 183 12.17 -1.24 -6.60
C VAL A 183 12.94 -2.21 -7.49
N ILE A 184 13.59 -3.20 -6.89
CA ILE A 184 14.53 -4.11 -7.57
C ILE A 184 14.47 -5.54 -7.01
N TRP A 185 15.06 -6.48 -7.76
CA TRP A 185 15.38 -7.81 -7.27
C TRP A 185 16.66 -7.80 -6.43
N VAL A 186 16.60 -8.38 -5.24
CA VAL A 186 17.77 -8.59 -4.38
C VAL A 186 17.86 -10.04 -3.95
N GLU A 187 19.06 -10.61 -4.07
CA GLU A 187 19.40 -11.94 -3.59
C GLU A 187 20.28 -11.91 -2.34
N PHE A 188 20.04 -12.85 -1.42
CA PHE A 188 20.79 -12.99 -0.18
C PHE A 188 20.56 -14.37 0.48
N GLU A 189 21.41 -14.72 1.43
CA GLU A 189 21.19 -15.87 2.31
C GLU A 189 20.42 -15.46 3.57
N VAL A 190 19.36 -16.20 3.89
CA VAL A 190 18.56 -15.98 5.10
C VAL A 190 19.26 -16.57 6.31
N THR A 191 19.78 -15.71 7.18
CA THR A 191 20.48 -16.06 8.42
C THR A 191 19.56 -16.08 9.65
N SER A 192 18.37 -15.45 9.57
CA SER A 192 17.34 -15.53 10.61
C SER A 192 15.96 -15.18 10.06
N VAL A 193 14.91 -15.74 10.69
CA VAL A 193 13.49 -15.47 10.40
C VAL A 193 12.79 -15.10 11.70
N ASN A 194 12.25 -13.88 11.78
CA ASN A 194 11.59 -13.32 12.96
C ASN A 194 10.21 -12.78 12.58
N GLY A 195 9.17 -13.61 12.77
CA GLY A 195 7.82 -13.28 12.31
C GLY A 195 7.79 -13.04 10.80
N LEU A 196 7.38 -11.84 10.40
CA LEU A 196 7.34 -11.38 9.00
C LEU A 196 8.63 -10.70 8.52
N THR A 197 9.75 -10.95 9.21
CA THR A 197 11.06 -10.39 8.89
C THR A 197 12.06 -11.49 8.53
N LEU A 198 12.70 -11.37 7.38
CA LEU A 198 13.85 -12.17 6.99
C LEU A 198 15.12 -11.34 7.19
N VAL A 199 16.15 -11.94 7.75
CA VAL A 199 17.42 -11.27 8.01
C VAL A 199 18.51 -11.99 7.26
N GLY A 200 19.34 -11.24 6.54
CA GLY A 200 20.64 -11.65 6.03
C GLY A 200 21.76 -10.81 6.64
N ASP A 201 22.99 -11.04 6.20
CA ASP A 201 24.15 -10.31 6.73
C ASP A 201 24.13 -8.83 6.34
N ASP A 202 23.79 -8.51 5.09
CA ASP A 202 23.77 -7.14 4.57
C ASP A 202 22.37 -6.52 4.43
N ILE A 203 21.31 -7.30 4.63
CA ILE A 203 19.92 -6.90 4.39
C ILE A 203 18.94 -7.38 5.46
N VAL A 204 17.90 -6.59 5.69
CA VAL A 204 16.69 -6.95 6.41
C VAL A 204 15.51 -6.82 5.44
N VAL A 205 14.73 -7.87 5.26
CA VAL A 205 13.50 -7.83 4.45
C VAL A 205 12.31 -7.90 5.38
N ARG A 206 11.41 -6.92 5.29
CA ARG A 206 10.18 -6.86 6.09
C ARG A 206 8.96 -6.97 5.19
N ILE A 207 8.03 -7.83 5.59
CA ILE A 207 6.67 -7.87 5.08
C ILE A 207 5.80 -7.16 6.09
N ARG A 208 5.09 -6.11 5.68
CA ARG A 208 4.17 -5.41 6.59
C ARG A 208 2.99 -6.32 6.90
N SER A 209 2.47 -6.29 8.13
CA SER A 209 1.30 -7.08 8.54
C SER A 209 0.09 -6.86 7.63
N GLU A 210 -0.09 -5.62 7.18
CA GLU A 210 -1.14 -5.16 6.28
C GLU A 210 -0.98 -5.79 4.87
N GLU A 211 0.27 -5.97 4.44
CA GLU A 211 0.66 -6.57 3.16
C GLU A 211 0.73 -8.11 3.24
N ALA A 212 1.00 -8.72 4.40
CA ALA A 212 1.08 -10.17 4.53
C ALA A 212 -0.21 -10.88 4.10
N SER A 213 -1.37 -10.29 4.45
CA SER A 213 -2.68 -10.78 4.00
C SER A 213 -2.90 -10.68 2.49
N LEU A 214 -2.24 -9.73 1.80
CA LEU A 214 -2.31 -9.60 0.35
C LEU A 214 -1.61 -10.78 -0.34
N PHE A 215 -0.54 -11.29 0.28
CA PHE A 215 0.32 -12.35 -0.23
C PHE A 215 -0.03 -13.73 0.32
N ALA A 216 -0.96 -13.82 1.28
CA ALA A 216 -1.30 -15.06 1.99
C ALA A 216 -0.08 -15.76 2.60
N LEU A 217 0.86 -14.97 3.12
CA LEU A 217 2.09 -15.45 3.77
C LEU A 217 1.91 -15.45 5.28
N ASP A 218 2.30 -16.54 5.93
CA ASP A 218 2.42 -16.61 7.38
C ASP A 218 3.85 -16.88 7.86
N GLN A 219 4.04 -16.88 9.18
CA GLN A 219 5.36 -17.12 9.77
C GLN A 219 5.89 -18.53 9.45
N ALA A 220 5.03 -19.55 9.39
CA ALA A 220 5.45 -20.91 9.09
C ALA A 220 5.95 -21.02 7.64
N ASP A 221 5.30 -20.33 6.70
CA ASP A 221 5.74 -20.22 5.31
C ASP A 221 7.14 -19.61 5.20
N LEU A 222 7.44 -18.60 6.02
CA LEU A 222 8.75 -17.93 5.97
C LEU A 222 9.86 -18.73 6.63
N GLN A 223 9.55 -19.55 7.65
CA GLN A 223 10.58 -20.34 8.36
C GLN A 223 11.28 -21.35 7.45
N VAL A 224 10.61 -21.83 6.39
CA VAL A 224 11.22 -22.76 5.41
C VAL A 224 12.38 -22.13 4.62
N LEU A 225 12.47 -20.79 4.64
CA LEU A 225 13.52 -20.02 3.98
C LEU A 225 14.81 -19.93 4.80
N TYR A 226 14.80 -20.35 6.07
CA TYR A 226 15.99 -20.33 6.91
C TYR A 226 17.15 -21.14 6.27
N ARG A 227 18.34 -20.53 6.21
CA ARG A 227 19.55 -21.06 5.54
C ARG A 227 19.35 -21.34 4.05
N LYS A 228 18.39 -20.67 3.40
CA LYS A 228 18.24 -20.69 1.95
C LYS A 228 18.78 -19.41 1.37
N ARG A 229 19.36 -19.52 0.17
CA ARG A 229 19.61 -18.36 -0.68
C ARG A 229 18.32 -18.06 -1.44
N ILE A 230 17.83 -16.83 -1.33
CA ILE A 230 16.57 -16.40 -1.92
C ILE A 230 16.78 -15.13 -2.74
N ARG A 231 15.85 -14.85 -3.66
CA ARG A 231 15.64 -13.51 -4.20
C ARG A 231 14.24 -13.00 -3.90
N VAL A 232 14.14 -11.71 -3.70
CA VAL A 232 12.90 -10.97 -3.42
C VAL A 232 12.84 -9.71 -4.26
N TYR A 233 11.63 -9.30 -4.64
CA TYR A 233 11.40 -8.05 -5.34
C TYR A 233 10.80 -7.02 -4.39
N GLY A 234 11.44 -5.88 -4.23
CA GLY A 234 11.01 -4.91 -3.24
C GLY A 234 11.68 -3.56 -3.33
N GLU A 235 11.14 -2.63 -2.55
CA GLU A 235 11.65 -1.28 -2.44
C GLU A 235 12.77 -1.21 -1.40
N VAL A 236 13.89 -0.57 -1.76
CA VAL A 236 15.08 -0.47 -0.91
C VAL A 236 15.04 0.79 -0.04
N TRP A 237 15.33 0.57 1.23
CA TRP A 237 15.38 1.52 2.34
C TRP A 237 16.69 1.30 3.11
N GLN A 238 16.91 2.11 4.14
CA GLN A 238 18.03 1.97 5.06
C GLN A 238 17.51 1.64 6.45
N ASP A 239 18.03 0.58 7.07
CA ASP A 239 17.75 0.27 8.48
C ASP A 239 18.69 1.06 9.41
N THR A 240 18.31 1.19 10.69
CA THR A 240 19.13 1.89 11.69
C THR A 240 20.45 1.19 11.98
N SER A 241 20.58 -0.11 11.68
CA SER A 241 21.84 -0.84 11.80
C SER A 241 22.84 -0.58 10.66
N GLY A 242 22.46 0.21 9.65
CA GLY A 242 23.25 0.42 8.43
C GLY A 242 23.16 -0.70 7.39
N LYS A 243 22.32 -1.72 7.62
CA LYS A 243 21.94 -2.71 6.60
C LYS A 243 20.98 -2.08 5.59
N ALA A 244 20.91 -2.68 4.40
CA ALA A 244 19.78 -2.42 3.52
C ALA A 244 18.50 -2.90 4.22
N LEU A 245 17.44 -2.10 4.19
CA LEU A 245 16.10 -2.53 4.52
C LEU A 245 15.36 -2.73 3.20
N MET A 246 14.57 -3.77 3.08
CA MET A 246 13.69 -3.94 1.93
C MET A 246 12.25 -4.18 2.39
N LEU A 247 11.34 -3.45 1.75
CA LEU A 247 9.91 -3.69 1.86
C LEU A 247 9.45 -4.42 0.60
N ILE A 248 8.91 -5.62 0.74
CA ILE A 248 8.55 -6.44 -0.43
C ILE A 248 7.44 -5.78 -1.25
N ARG A 249 7.48 -5.95 -2.57
CA ARG A 249 6.45 -5.45 -3.50
C ARG A 249 5.79 -6.58 -4.28
N ASP A 250 6.32 -7.78 -4.22
CA ASP A 250 5.82 -8.95 -4.92
C ASP A 250 5.35 -10.03 -3.93
N PRO A 251 4.22 -10.74 -4.18
CA PRO A 251 3.85 -11.95 -3.46
C PRO A 251 4.89 -13.08 -3.48
N GLY A 252 5.80 -13.12 -4.46
CA GLY A 252 6.75 -14.21 -4.66
C GLY A 252 8.09 -14.02 -3.94
N ILE A 253 8.47 -14.99 -3.09
CA ILE A 253 9.85 -15.17 -2.65
C ILE A 253 10.40 -16.41 -3.36
N GLU A 254 11.53 -16.27 -4.04
CA GLU A 254 12.10 -17.36 -4.83
C GLU A 254 13.35 -17.95 -4.19
N ILE A 255 13.38 -19.27 -4.01
CA ILE A 255 14.58 -19.98 -3.54
C ILE A 255 15.51 -20.24 -4.72
N ILE A 256 16.75 -19.77 -4.63
CA ILE A 256 17.77 -19.92 -5.66
C ILE A 256 18.43 -21.29 -5.54
N GLY A 257 18.65 -21.97 -6.67
CA GLY A 257 19.36 -23.26 -6.73
C GLY A 257 18.49 -24.50 -6.49
N VAL A 258 17.18 -24.34 -6.29
CA VAL A 258 16.21 -25.43 -6.41
C VAL A 258 15.69 -25.42 -7.84
N ALA A 259 15.76 -26.56 -8.54
CA ALA A 259 15.14 -26.69 -9.87
C ALA A 259 13.70 -26.19 -9.76
N GLN A 260 13.34 -25.23 -10.62
CA GLN A 260 12.16 -24.38 -10.52
C GLN A 260 10.87 -25.21 -10.56
N LEU A 261 10.48 -25.80 -9.43
CA LEU A 261 9.10 -26.14 -9.17
C LEU A 261 8.43 -24.81 -8.89
N ALA A 262 7.78 -24.27 -9.91
CA ALA A 262 6.88 -23.14 -9.81
C ALA A 262 5.77 -23.46 -8.79
N LYS A 263 6.08 -23.34 -7.50
CA LYS A 263 5.11 -22.97 -6.48
C LYS A 263 5.16 -21.44 -6.42
N THR A 264 4.59 -20.81 -7.44
CA THR A 264 3.85 -19.57 -7.17
C THR A 264 2.95 -19.88 -5.99
N LEU A 265 3.13 -19.17 -4.87
CA LEU A 265 2.12 -19.15 -3.82
C LEU A 265 0.78 -18.86 -4.53
N PRO A 266 -0.28 -19.65 -4.28
CA PRO A 266 -1.50 -19.54 -5.08
C PRO A 266 -2.01 -18.10 -4.97
N LEU A 267 -2.03 -17.40 -6.10
CA LEU A 267 -2.89 -16.24 -6.27
C LEU A 267 -4.31 -16.77 -6.14
N LEU A 268 -4.91 -16.65 -4.94
CA LEU A 268 -6.28 -17.08 -4.73
C LEU A 268 -7.17 -16.43 -5.81
N PRO A 269 -8.03 -17.22 -6.48
CA PRO A 269 -8.99 -16.68 -7.44
C PRO A 269 -9.93 -15.70 -6.73
N LEU A 270 -10.38 -14.69 -7.47
CA LEU A 270 -11.17 -13.56 -6.96
C LEU A 270 -12.55 -13.94 -6.37
N GLU A 271 -12.93 -15.21 -6.38
CA GLU A 271 -14.32 -15.66 -6.12
C GLU A 271 -14.55 -16.25 -4.71
N ALA A 272 -13.72 -15.93 -3.74
CA ALA A 272 -14.01 -16.29 -2.35
C ALA A 272 -14.11 -15.02 -1.50
N PHE A 273 -15.22 -14.27 -1.63
CA PHE A 273 -15.93 -13.52 -0.58
C PHE A 273 -17.24 -12.95 -1.14
#